data_AF-A0A2V7WL08-F1
#
_entry.id   AF-A0A2V7WL08-F1
#
_cell.length_a   1.000
_cell.length_b   1.000
_cell.length_c   1.000
_cell.angle_alpha   90.00
_cell.angle_beta   90.00
_cell.angle_gamma   90.00
#
_symmetry.space_group_name_H-M   'P 1'
#
loop_
_entity.id
_entity.type
_entity.pdbx_description
1 polymer ?
#
loop_
_entity_poly.entity_id
_entity_poly.type
_entity_poly.pdbx_seq_one_letter_code
_entity_poly.pdbx_strand_id
1 'polypeptide(L)'
;MVGATLLSRVDFDTSLERLRDVVALLGAAAVSPVIAATIGVNSLGAGGVQPASSLQGLWRVWWLGDGLGDLVVAPLLLVWTAKLSLPRRPGAVVEAIAIVGALFGAGAIAFGSVPPSAALEYVVFPVLVWGALRFGPPAATVITAGTYAFAVWATHRGLGPFAGIGPEGGLVPLQLFMAVFAMT
;
A
#
# COMPACT_ATOMS: atom_id res chain seq x y z
N MET A 1 -11.25 13.21 -2.29
CA MET A 1 -11.72 14.13 -3.35
C MET A 1 -10.58 14.87 -4.03
N VAL A 2 -9.65 15.51 -3.30
CA VAL A 2 -8.50 16.24 -3.88
C VAL A 2 -7.66 15.38 -4.83
N GLY A 3 -7.30 14.16 -4.43
CA GLY A 3 -6.54 13.24 -5.28
C GLY A 3 -7.26 12.94 -6.60
N ALA A 4 -8.55 12.61 -6.56
CA ALA A 4 -9.36 12.40 -7.76
C ALA A 4 -9.43 13.64 -8.67
N THR A 5 -9.53 14.85 -8.10
CA THR A 5 -9.51 16.10 -8.86
C THR A 5 -8.14 16.40 -9.49
N LEU A 6 -7.04 16.00 -8.85
CA LEU A 6 -5.70 16.11 -9.44
C LEU A 6 -5.55 15.16 -10.62
N LEU A 7 -6.03 13.93 -10.49
CA LEU A 7 -6.02 12.93 -11.56
C LEU A 7 -6.91 13.34 -12.74
N SER A 8 -8.07 13.96 -12.50
CA SER A 8 -8.95 14.42 -13.58
C SER A 8 -8.40 15.61 -14.38
N ARG A 9 -7.30 16.24 -13.94
CA ARG A 9 -6.63 17.34 -14.66
C ARG A 9 -5.55 16.87 -15.61
N VAL A 10 -5.20 15.59 -15.55
CA VAL A 10 -4.32 14.93 -16.50
C VAL A 10 -5.15 13.94 -17.33
N ASP A 11 -4.70 13.65 -18.55
CA ASP A 11 -5.32 12.64 -19.43
C ASP A 11 -5.05 11.24 -18.85
N PHE A 12 -5.71 10.93 -17.73
CA PHE A 12 -5.46 9.80 -16.86
C PHE A 12 -6.29 8.58 -17.29
N ASP A 13 -5.60 7.47 -17.54
CA ASP A 13 -6.23 6.19 -17.82
C ASP A 13 -6.37 5.36 -16.54
N THR A 14 -7.62 5.01 -16.17
CA THR A 14 -7.92 4.24 -14.96
C THR A 14 -7.49 2.78 -15.05
N SER A 15 -7.10 2.29 -16.24
CA SER A 15 -6.49 0.97 -16.42
C SER A 15 -5.06 0.88 -15.88
N LEU A 16 -4.39 2.01 -15.63
CA LEU A 16 -3.01 2.10 -15.13
C LEU A 16 -1.97 1.38 -16.01
N GLU A 17 -2.26 1.21 -17.31
CA GLU A 17 -1.32 0.56 -18.23
C GLU A 17 -0.13 1.45 -18.62
N ARG A 18 -0.22 2.77 -18.41
CA ARG A 18 0.85 3.72 -18.76
C ARG A 18 1.58 4.18 -17.51
N LEU A 19 2.91 4.27 -17.62
CA LEU A 19 3.76 4.80 -16.54
C LEU A 19 3.33 6.20 -16.08
N ARG A 20 2.83 7.04 -17.00
CA ARG A 20 2.35 8.39 -16.67
C ARG A 20 1.19 8.36 -15.68
N ASP A 21 0.27 7.40 -15.82
CA ASP A 21 -0.89 7.27 -14.94
C ASP A 21 -0.44 6.81 -13.56
N VAL A 22 0.48 5.85 -13.49
CA VAL A 22 1.11 5.43 -12.23
C VAL A 22 1.79 6.61 -11.54
N VAL A 23 2.62 7.39 -12.24
CA VAL A 23 3.30 8.56 -11.65
C VAL A 23 2.30 9.65 -11.21
N ALA A 24 1.23 9.87 -11.97
CA ALA A 24 0.17 10.80 -11.57
C ALA A 24 -0.54 10.34 -10.29
N LEU A 25 -0.79 9.03 -10.15
CA LEU A 25 -1.35 8.44 -8.94
C LEU A 25 -0.42 8.58 -7.75
N LEU A 26 0.89 8.34 -7.92
CA LEU A 26 1.90 8.56 -6.88
C LEU A 26 1.91 10.03 -6.42
N GLY A 27 1.88 10.97 -7.37
CA GLY A 27 1.82 12.39 -7.06
C GLY A 27 0.54 12.79 -6.32
N ALA A 28 -0.61 12.25 -6.75
CA ALA A 28 -1.89 12.49 -6.09
C ALA A 28 -1.85 11.96 -4.64
N ALA A 29 -1.43 10.71 -4.44
CA ALA A 29 -1.33 10.07 -3.13
C ALA A 29 -0.31 10.73 -2.19
N ALA A 30 0.69 11.45 -2.71
CA ALA A 30 1.60 12.23 -1.88
C ALA A 30 1.00 13.58 -1.44
N VAL A 31 0.17 14.19 -2.29
CA VAL A 31 -0.34 15.57 -2.10
C VAL A 31 -1.70 15.58 -1.39
N SER A 32 -2.62 14.66 -1.68
CA SER A 32 -3.94 14.61 -1.02
C SER A 32 -3.86 14.52 0.50
N PRO A 33 -2.99 13.68 1.11
CA PRO A 33 -2.95 13.50 2.55
C PRO A 33 -2.41 14.72 3.28
N VAL A 34 -1.63 15.58 2.61
CA VAL A 34 -1.08 16.79 3.24
C VAL A 34 -2.20 17.67 3.77
N ILE A 35 -3.28 17.81 3.01
CA ILE A 35 -4.43 18.62 3.40
C ILE A 35 -5.18 17.94 4.56
N ALA A 36 -5.44 16.64 4.47
CA ALA A 36 -6.15 15.88 5.49
C ALA A 36 -5.39 15.85 6.83
N ALA A 37 -4.09 15.51 6.80
CA ALA A 37 -3.23 15.47 7.97
C ALA A 37 -3.07 16.86 8.59
N THR A 38 -2.94 17.92 7.78
CA THR A 38 -2.83 19.30 8.30
C THR A 38 -4.12 19.72 9.02
N ILE A 39 -5.29 19.48 8.42
CA ILE A 39 -6.58 19.81 9.05
C ILE A 39 -6.78 18.99 10.32
N GLY A 40 -6.51 17.68 10.27
CA GLY A 40 -6.70 16.76 11.38
C GLY A 40 -5.85 17.10 12.59
N VAL A 41 -4.55 17.30 12.39
CA VAL A 41 -3.62 17.62 13.47
C VAL A 41 -3.87 19.01 14.06
N ASN A 42 -4.16 20.01 13.23
CA ASN A 42 -4.49 21.35 13.75
C ASN A 42 -5.80 21.34 14.56
N SER A 43 -6.80 20.56 14.15
CA SER A 43 -8.05 20.42 14.89
C SER A 43 -7.83 19.77 16.27
N LEU A 44 -6.99 18.74 16.34
CA LEU A 44 -6.63 18.08 17.60
C LEU A 44 -5.83 18.99 18.54
N GLY A 45 -4.92 19.78 17.98
CA GLY A 45 -4.16 20.78 18.73
C GLY A 45 -5.05 21.90 19.28
N ALA A 46 -5.93 22.45 18.44
CA ALA A 46 -6.88 23.49 18.84
C ALA A 46 -7.91 22.97 19.88
N GLY A 47 -8.29 21.68 19.79
CA GLY A 47 -9.17 21.02 20.76
C GLY A 47 -8.49 20.60 22.06
N GLY A 48 -7.18 20.80 22.21
CA GLY A 48 -6.42 20.39 23.41
C GLY A 48 -6.36 18.89 23.65
N VAL A 49 -6.71 18.07 22.65
CA VAL A 49 -6.77 16.60 22.76
C VAL A 49 -5.37 15.98 22.79
N GLN A 50 -4.41 16.62 22.12
CA GLN A 50 -3.02 16.17 22.04
C GLN A 50 -2.03 17.30 22.36
N PRO A 51 -0.90 17.00 23.04
CA PRO A 51 0.15 17.98 23.30
C PRO A 51 0.75 18.51 22.00
N ALA A 52 1.13 19.80 21.99
CA ALA A 52 1.78 20.44 20.84
C ALA A 52 3.07 19.71 20.41
N SER A 53 3.79 19.09 21.35
CA SER A 53 4.99 18.30 21.10
C SER A 53 4.73 17.03 20.27
N SER A 54 3.51 16.48 20.32
CA SER A 54 3.14 15.24 19.64
C SER A 54 2.56 15.48 18.24
N LEU A 55 2.14 16.70 17.94
CA LEU A 55 1.45 17.05 16.69
C LEU A 55 2.31 16.77 15.45
N GLN A 56 3.62 17.04 15.50
CA GLN A 56 4.50 16.77 14.35
C GLN A 56 4.64 15.27 14.05
N GLY A 57 4.75 14.44 15.10
CA GLY A 57 4.79 12.99 14.95
C GLY A 57 3.48 12.45 14.38
N LEU A 58 2.37 12.91 14.96
CA LEU A 58 1.01 12.52 14.52
C LEU A 58 0.76 12.88 13.06
N TRP A 59 1.18 14.07 12.63
CA TRP A 59 1.05 14.52 11.24
C TRP A 59 1.78 13.58 10.27
N ARG A 60 2.99 13.14 10.61
CA ARG A 60 3.78 12.23 9.77
C ARG A 60 3.11 10.86 9.65
N VAL A 61 2.63 10.31 10.76
CA VAL A 61 1.93 9.01 10.79
C VAL A 61 0.65 9.06 9.98
N TRP A 62 -0.12 10.14 10.09
CA TRP A 62 -1.37 10.32 9.36
C TRP A 62 -1.11 10.56 7.87
N TRP A 63 -0.16 11.42 7.52
CA TRP A 63 0.22 11.64 6.12
C TRP A 63 0.69 10.35 5.44
N LEU A 64 1.55 9.57 6.09
CA LEU A 64 2.00 8.27 5.58
C LEU A 64 0.84 7.26 5.46
N GLY A 65 0.01 7.16 6.49
CA GLY A 65 -1.11 6.21 6.52
C GLY A 65 -2.15 6.49 5.43
N ASP A 66 -2.53 7.76 5.28
CA ASP A 66 -3.49 8.21 4.26
C ASP A 66 -2.90 8.04 2.84
N GLY A 67 -1.62 8.38 2.64
CA GLY A 67 -0.94 8.20 1.35
C GLY A 67 -0.83 6.73 0.94
N LEU A 68 -0.52 5.84 1.88
CA LEU A 68 -0.54 4.39 1.64
C LEU A 68 -1.95 3.87 1.34
N GLY A 69 -2.95 4.39 2.05
CA GLY A 69 -4.35 4.10 1.76
C GLY A 69 -4.70 4.46 0.32
N ASP A 70 -4.31 5.64 -0.14
CA ASP A 70 -4.51 6.07 -1.53
C ASP A 70 -3.76 5.14 -2.51
N LEU A 71 -2.51 4.77 -2.23
CA LEU A 71 -1.72 3.88 -3.10
C LEU A 71 -2.21 2.44 -3.15
N VAL A 72 -2.93 1.95 -2.14
CA VAL A 72 -3.44 0.59 -2.10
C VAL A 72 -4.89 0.53 -2.61
N VAL A 73 -5.73 1.46 -2.15
CA VAL A 73 -7.18 1.43 -2.38
C VAL A 73 -7.55 2.08 -3.70
N ALA A 74 -6.94 3.21 -4.07
CA ALA A 74 -7.30 3.90 -5.31
C ALA A 74 -7.05 3.04 -6.56
N PRO A 75 -5.88 2.39 -6.77
CA PRO A 75 -5.68 1.60 -7.98
C PRO A 75 -6.59 0.35 -7.98
N LEU A 76 -6.85 -0.25 -6.82
CA LEU A 76 -7.82 -1.34 -6.68
C LEU A 76 -9.21 -0.90 -7.15
N LEU A 77 -9.68 0.28 -6.74
CA LEU A 77 -10.99 0.79 -7.19
C LEU A 77 -10.98 1.17 -8.67
N LEU A 78 -9.95 1.88 -9.14
CA LEU A 78 -9.86 2.40 -10.51
C LEU A 78 -9.81 1.26 -11.54
N VAL A 79 -8.96 0.26 -11.30
CA VAL A 79 -8.79 -0.87 -12.23
C VAL A 79 -10.02 -1.78 -12.24
N TRP A 80 -10.67 -1.98 -11.09
CA TRP A 80 -11.83 -2.88 -11.00
C TRP A 80 -13.15 -2.24 -11.42
N THR A 81 -13.24 -0.91 -11.42
CA THR A 81 -14.39 -0.17 -11.95
C THR A 81 -14.22 0.17 -13.43
N ALA A 82 -12.99 0.29 -13.93
CA ALA A 82 -12.69 0.24 -15.35
C ALA A 82 -13.10 -1.13 -15.91
N LYS A 83 -13.72 -1.17 -17.10
CA LYS A 83 -14.21 -2.42 -17.71
C LYS A 83 -13.08 -3.46 -17.78
N LEU A 84 -13.15 -4.46 -16.89
CA LEU A 84 -12.16 -5.52 -16.77
C LEU A 84 -12.04 -6.32 -18.08
N SER A 85 -10.94 -6.15 -18.80
CA SER A 85 -10.52 -7.04 -19.89
C SER A 85 -9.57 -8.10 -19.34
N LEU A 86 -10.06 -8.95 -18.42
CA LEU A 86 -9.26 -10.09 -17.97
C LEU A 86 -8.96 -11.02 -19.15
N PRO A 87 -7.68 -11.42 -19.35
CA PRO A 87 -7.35 -12.43 -20.33
C PRO A 87 -8.10 -13.73 -19.97
N ARG A 88 -9.09 -14.11 -20.80
CA ARG A 88 -9.80 -15.40 -20.66
C ARG A 88 -8.90 -16.53 -21.14
N ARG A 89 -7.92 -16.90 -20.31
CA ARG A 89 -7.03 -18.04 -20.55
C ARG A 89 -7.46 -19.23 -19.69
N PRO A 90 -7.58 -20.44 -20.27
CA PRO A 90 -7.77 -21.65 -19.46
C PRO A 90 -6.56 -21.81 -18.52
N GLY A 91 -6.81 -21.95 -17.22
CA GLY A 91 -5.77 -22.03 -16.18
C GLY A 91 -5.45 -20.72 -15.44
N ALA A 92 -5.97 -19.57 -15.88
CA ALA A 92 -5.72 -18.28 -15.23
C ALA A 92 -6.15 -18.25 -13.75
N VAL A 93 -7.22 -18.96 -13.40
CA VAL A 93 -7.70 -19.07 -12.00
C VAL A 93 -6.70 -19.85 -11.14
N VAL A 94 -6.14 -20.94 -11.66
CA VAL A 94 -5.16 -21.76 -10.93
C VAL A 94 -3.87 -20.97 -10.71
N GLU A 95 -3.42 -20.26 -11.73
CA GLU A 95 -2.21 -19.44 -11.68
C GLU A 95 -2.39 -18.22 -10.75
N ALA A 96 -3.59 -17.61 -10.70
CA ALA A 96 -3.93 -16.59 -9.71
C ALA A 96 -3.94 -17.14 -8.28
N ILE A 97 -4.54 -18.32 -8.05
CA ILE A 97 -4.51 -19.00 -6.74
C ILE A 97 -3.07 -19.34 -6.34
N ALA A 98 -2.22 -19.77 -7.29
CA ALA A 98 -0.82 -20.06 -7.03
C ALA A 98 -0.02 -18.81 -6.64
N ILE A 99 -0.26 -17.66 -7.28
CA ILE A 99 0.37 -16.39 -6.90
C ILE A 99 -0.07 -15.95 -5.51
N VAL A 100 -1.38 -15.99 -5.24
CA VAL A 100 -1.91 -15.67 -3.90
C VAL A 100 -1.31 -16.60 -2.85
N GLY A 101 -1.25 -17.91 -3.13
CA GLY A 101 -0.61 -18.89 -2.26
C GLY A 101 0.88 -18.62 -2.04
N ALA A 102 1.62 -18.25 -3.10
CA ALA A 102 3.02 -17.89 -3.02
C ALA A 102 3.26 -16.60 -2.21
N LEU A 103 2.36 -15.62 -2.31
CA LEU A 103 2.37 -14.40 -1.50
C LEU A 103 2.12 -14.67 -0.03
N PHE A 104 1.08 -15.44 0.29
CA PHE A 104 0.81 -15.84 1.67
C PHE A 104 1.93 -16.70 2.23
N GLY A 105 2.53 -17.58 1.42
CA GLY A 105 3.70 -18.38 1.79
C GLY A 105 4.94 -17.52 2.05
N ALA A 106 5.27 -16.59 1.14
CA ALA A 106 6.37 -15.65 1.30
C ALA A 106 6.17 -14.74 2.53
N GLY A 107 4.94 -14.26 2.75
CA GLY A 107 4.55 -13.52 3.94
C GLY A 107 4.71 -14.36 5.21
N ALA A 108 4.24 -15.59 5.24
CA ALA A 108 4.42 -16.49 6.38
C ALA A 108 5.90 -16.77 6.69
N ILE A 109 6.74 -16.92 5.66
CA ILE A 109 8.18 -17.12 5.81
C ILE A 109 8.87 -15.85 6.30
N ALA A 110 8.57 -14.70 5.69
CA ALA A 110 9.17 -13.42 6.07
C ALA A 110 8.80 -13.03 7.51
N PHE A 111 7.52 -13.11 7.87
CA PHE A 111 7.01 -12.72 9.18
C PHE A 111 7.15 -13.81 10.25
N GLY A 112 7.39 -15.07 9.87
CA GLY A 112 7.65 -16.20 10.76
C GLY A 112 9.14 -16.48 11.01
N SER A 113 10.04 -15.75 10.34
CA SER A 113 11.49 -15.91 10.52
C SER A 113 11.96 -15.42 11.89
N VAL A 114 12.71 -16.25 12.61
CA VAL A 114 13.34 -15.92 13.91
C VAL A 114 14.84 -16.26 13.83
N PRO A 115 15.75 -15.27 13.94
CA PRO A 115 15.49 -13.85 14.13
C PRO A 115 14.85 -13.19 12.90
N PRO A 116 14.07 -12.10 13.07
CA PRO A 116 13.47 -11.38 11.96
C PRO A 116 14.55 -10.86 11.01
N SER A 117 14.38 -11.10 9.71
CA SER A 117 15.33 -10.61 8.70
C SER A 117 14.64 -9.71 7.68
N ALA A 118 15.15 -8.48 7.53
CA ALA A 118 14.68 -7.54 6.51
C ALA A 118 14.89 -8.09 5.08
N ALA A 119 15.89 -8.96 4.89
CA ALA A 119 16.17 -9.61 3.62
C ALA A 119 15.01 -10.51 3.13
N LEU A 120 14.28 -11.17 4.04
CA LEU A 120 13.17 -12.04 3.66
C LEU A 120 11.92 -11.25 3.24
N GLU A 121 11.77 -10.02 3.69
CA GLU A 121 10.68 -9.13 3.24
C GLU A 121 10.79 -8.81 1.74
N TYR A 122 12.01 -8.77 1.20
CA TYR A 122 12.26 -8.54 -0.23
C TYR A 122 11.89 -9.74 -1.12
N VAL A 123 11.69 -10.94 -0.55
CA VAL A 123 11.27 -12.14 -1.32
C VAL A 123 9.86 -11.97 -1.91
N VAL A 124 9.07 -11.04 -1.37
CA VAL A 124 7.75 -10.72 -1.89
C VAL A 124 7.83 -9.95 -3.23
N PHE A 125 8.91 -9.20 -3.49
CA PHE A 125 9.07 -8.41 -4.72
C PHE A 125 9.12 -9.25 -6.00
N PRO A 126 9.92 -10.33 -6.11
CA PRO A 126 9.90 -11.18 -7.30
C PRO A 126 8.51 -11.76 -7.61
N VAL A 127 7.74 -12.15 -6.58
CA VAL A 127 6.39 -12.71 -6.75
C VAL A 127 5.41 -11.63 -7.24
N LEU A 128 5.53 -10.43 -6.69
CA LEU A 128 4.81 -9.23 -7.13
C LEU A 128 5.08 -8.91 -8.60
N VAL A 129 6.35 -8.72 -8.95
CA VAL A 129 6.79 -8.35 -10.29
C VAL A 129 6.34 -9.41 -11.29
N TRP A 130 6.49 -10.70 -10.94
CA TRP A 130 6.02 -11.79 -11.78
C TRP A 130 4.50 -11.78 -11.96
N GLY A 131 3.72 -11.56 -10.89
CA GLY A 131 2.26 -11.46 -10.97
C GLY A 131 1.78 -10.27 -11.81
N ALA A 132 2.41 -9.11 -11.65
CA ALA A 132 2.12 -7.91 -12.42
C ALA A 132 2.45 -8.09 -13.92
N LEU A 133 3.63 -8.64 -14.24
CA LEU A 133 4.02 -8.92 -15.63
C LEU A 133 3.11 -9.95 -16.30
N ARG A 134 2.58 -10.92 -15.54
CA ARG A 134 1.80 -12.03 -16.07
C ARG A 134 0.33 -11.70 -16.28
N PHE A 135 -0.29 -10.98 -15.34
CA PHE A 135 -1.73 -10.72 -15.30
C PHE A 135 -2.11 -9.25 -15.48
N GLY A 136 -1.11 -8.36 -15.57
CA GLY A 136 -1.30 -6.93 -15.76
C GLY A 136 -1.75 -6.20 -14.48
N PRO A 137 -2.22 -4.95 -14.63
CA PRO A 137 -2.60 -4.08 -13.51
C PRO A 137 -3.63 -4.66 -12.53
N PRO A 138 -4.69 -5.40 -12.95
CA PRO A 138 -5.69 -5.91 -12.00
C PRO A 138 -5.10 -6.86 -10.95
N ALA A 139 -4.18 -7.73 -11.34
CA ALA A 139 -3.54 -8.64 -10.39
C ALA A 139 -2.60 -7.91 -9.44
N ALA A 140 -1.81 -6.96 -9.95
CA ALA A 140 -0.91 -6.14 -9.12
C ALA A 140 -1.69 -5.47 -7.98
N THR A 141 -2.85 -4.86 -8.28
CA THR A 141 -3.68 -4.19 -7.25
C THR A 141 -4.16 -5.13 -6.14
N VAL A 142 -4.61 -6.35 -6.47
CA VAL A 142 -5.08 -7.33 -5.48
C VAL A 142 -3.92 -7.88 -4.65
N ILE A 143 -2.79 -8.15 -5.29
CA ILE A 143 -1.59 -8.62 -4.62
C ILE A 143 -1.09 -7.57 -3.62
N THR A 144 -1.05 -6.31 -4.05
CA THR A 144 -0.64 -5.18 -3.21
C THR A 144 -1.56 -5.00 -2.01
N ALA A 145 -2.88 -5.02 -2.24
CA ALA A 145 -3.87 -4.91 -1.17
C ALA A 145 -3.82 -6.10 -0.19
N GLY A 146 -3.70 -7.33 -0.70
CA GLY A 146 -3.60 -8.53 0.12
C GLY A 146 -2.35 -8.53 1.01
N THR A 147 -1.21 -8.15 0.45
CA THR A 147 0.04 -8.06 1.20
C THR A 147 -0.02 -6.96 2.26
N TYR A 148 -0.59 -5.80 1.93
CA TYR A 148 -0.80 -4.72 2.89
C TYR A 148 -1.67 -5.16 4.07
N ALA A 149 -2.81 -5.80 3.79
CA ALA A 149 -3.70 -6.31 4.83
C ALA A 149 -3.01 -7.35 5.72
N PHE A 150 -2.23 -8.27 5.13
CA PHE A 150 -1.47 -9.27 5.86
C PHE A 150 -0.38 -8.63 6.75
N ALA A 151 0.40 -7.69 6.21
CA ALA A 151 1.47 -7.01 6.94
C ALA A 151 0.94 -6.21 8.14
N VAL A 152 -0.20 -5.51 7.97
CA VAL A 152 -0.88 -4.80 9.07
C VAL A 152 -1.36 -5.78 10.13
N TRP A 153 -2.01 -6.89 9.73
CA TRP A 153 -2.49 -7.91 10.65
C TRP A 153 -1.35 -8.59 11.43
N ALA A 154 -0.25 -8.92 10.76
CA ALA A 154 0.92 -9.56 11.37
C ALA A 154 1.59 -8.62 12.36
N THR A 155 1.79 -7.35 11.98
CA THR A 155 2.38 -6.34 12.85
C THR A 155 1.52 -6.11 14.10
N HIS A 156 0.19 -6.05 13.96
CA HIS A 156 -0.72 -5.90 15.10
C HIS A 156 -0.69 -7.11 16.06
N ARG A 157 -0.33 -8.30 15.56
CA ARG A 157 -0.13 -9.50 16.40
C ARG A 157 1.27 -9.60 17.01
N GLY A 158 2.11 -8.59 16.81
CA GLY A 158 3.49 -8.61 17.28
C GLY A 158 4.36 -9.60 16.51
N LEU A 159 3.98 -9.96 15.26
CA LEU A 159 4.73 -10.85 14.39
C LEU A 159 5.50 -10.06 13.34
N GLY A 160 6.67 -10.56 13.00
CA GLY A 160 7.55 -9.99 11.99
C GLY A 160 8.44 -8.84 12.47
N PRO A 161 9.21 -8.27 11.54
CA PRO A 161 10.37 -7.41 11.83
C PRO A 161 9.99 -6.06 12.46
N PHE A 162 8.76 -5.61 12.26
CA PHE A 162 8.27 -4.32 12.75
C PHE A 162 7.63 -4.40 14.15
N ALA A 163 7.40 -5.60 14.68
CA ALA A 163 6.74 -5.83 15.95
C ALA A 163 7.56 -5.42 17.20
N GLY A 164 8.89 -5.40 17.09
CA GLY A 164 9.80 -5.19 18.23
C GLY A 164 10.05 -3.73 18.63
N ILE A 165 9.53 -2.76 17.86
CA ILE A 165 9.92 -1.33 17.98
C ILE A 165 8.89 -0.51 18.80
N GLY A 166 7.85 -1.17 19.33
CA GLY A 166 6.73 -0.54 20.04
C GLY A 166 5.66 0.05 19.09
N PRO A 167 4.44 0.34 19.59
CA PRO A 167 3.30 0.73 18.76
C PRO A 167 3.55 1.97 17.90
N GLU A 168 4.34 2.93 18.37
CA GLU A 168 4.67 4.17 17.64
C GLU A 168 5.95 4.04 16.82
N GLY A 169 6.92 3.22 17.27
CA GLY A 169 8.22 3.07 16.61
C GLY A 169 8.20 2.12 15.40
N GLY A 170 7.30 1.14 15.39
CA GLY A 170 7.17 0.15 14.29
C GLY A 170 6.32 0.63 13.11
N LEU A 171 5.46 1.63 13.32
CA LEU A 171 4.53 2.12 12.30
C LEU A 171 5.25 2.82 11.15
N VAL A 172 6.23 3.69 11.44
CA VAL A 172 6.91 4.46 10.39
C VAL A 172 7.74 3.55 9.45
N PRO A 173 8.55 2.60 9.94
CA PRO A 173 9.25 1.65 9.07
C PRO A 173 8.31 0.76 8.25
N LEU A 174 7.22 0.27 8.86
CA LEU A 174 6.19 -0.50 8.16
C LEU A 174 5.56 0.33 7.02
N GLN A 175 5.21 1.58 7.31
CA GLN A 175 4.62 2.49 6.33
C GLN A 175 5.58 2.77 5.17
N LEU A 176 6.88 2.98 5.45
CA LEU A 176 7.89 3.17 4.39
C LEU A 176 8.06 1.90 3.55
N PHE A 177 8.09 0.72 4.18
CA PHE A 177 8.16 -0.56 3.47
C PHE A 177 6.95 -0.74 2.54
N MET A 178 5.74 -0.51 3.05
CA MET A 178 4.53 -0.61 2.25
C MET A 178 4.48 0.43 1.13
N ALA A 179 5.10 1.61 1.30
CA ALA A 179 5.14 2.63 0.25
C ALA A 179 6.00 2.16 -0.92
N VAL A 180 7.17 1.59 -0.64
CA VAL A 180 8.02 0.99 -1.69
C VAL A 180 7.30 -0.17 -2.36
N PHE A 181 6.60 -1.01 -1.58
CA PHE A 181 5.82 -2.14 -2.09
C PHE A 181 4.67 -1.72 -3.00
N ALA A 182 3.99 -0.62 -2.68
CA ALA A 182 2.89 -0.11 -3.49
C ALA A 182 3.36 0.61 -4.77
N MET A 183 4.63 1.01 -4.84
CA MET A 183 5.23 1.65 -6.03
C MET A 183 5.72 0.65 -7.08
N THR A 184 5.83 -0.63 -6.75
CA THR A 184 6.25 -1.71 -7.66
C THR A 184 5.09 -2.42 -8.31
#